data_AF-Q76NZ9-F1
#
_entry.id   AF-Q76NZ9-F1
#
_cell.length_a   1.000
_cell.length_b   1.000
_cell.length_c   1.000
_cell.angle_alpha   90.00
_cell.angle_beta   90.00
_cell.angle_gamma   90.00
#
_symmetry.space_group_name_H-M   'P 1'
#
loop_
_entity.id
_entity.type
_entity.pdbx_description
1 polymer ?
#
loop_
_entity_poly.entity_id
_entity_poly.type
_entity_poly.pdbx_seq_one_letter_code
_entity_poly.pdbx_strand_id
1 'polypeptide(L)'
;MENNEKEIYLYEEDVLPNFLKFSTIPIKEQIKSEYEQKILKIKKEFYISGNKKKELAEWYLELIENQTDKFLIEEDSFNFSVIPVMYLDTPPSSMSEIDRDLIIVRKHMDNLSFTKKENNNQQPQPQSLQQQQPQQPKQHNTLIYNKLVSQLIIQVHRLIDIFIKESLCILYNELSDLSDQYSIDIFLNNPLVPLNHIEQQQQQQQESHQSNEQIKIYNTMKLNNEFDFNKFQNNCKQIIERIQRKQQQNKVKEINFSPLIELLKDTNHLNKMQQYDKDFFSMDHSILSADDPVVGVTGFVLNRLHRLENELKTIQQHWNSTSINSFNQNYQTSSLRR
;
A
#
# COMPACT_ATOMS: atom_id res chain seq x y z
N MET A 1 -0.63 24.23 7.07
CA MET A 1 -0.28 23.94 5.67
C MET A 1 -1.50 24.26 4.81
N GLU A 2 -1.84 25.55 4.75
CA GLU A 2 -3.06 26.03 4.11
C GLU A 2 -2.87 26.11 2.58
N ASN A 3 -3.89 25.65 1.85
CA ASN A 3 -4.15 25.90 0.42
C ASN A 3 -3.46 25.09 -0.68
N ASN A 4 -2.71 24.01 -0.41
CA ASN A 4 -2.31 23.09 -1.50
C ASN A 4 -3.42 22.09 -1.90
N GLU A 5 -4.59 22.11 -1.24
CA GLU A 5 -5.69 21.16 -1.46
C GLU A 5 -6.47 21.34 -2.77
N LYS A 6 -6.16 22.33 -3.62
CA LYS A 6 -6.96 22.63 -4.83
C LYS A 6 -6.36 22.18 -6.15
N GLU A 7 -5.15 21.64 -6.19
CA GLU A 7 -4.82 20.76 -7.32
C GLU A 7 -5.43 19.37 -7.04
N ILE A 8 -6.77 19.32 -7.00
CA ILE A 8 -7.52 18.07 -7.23
C ILE A 8 -7.27 17.73 -8.68
N TYR A 9 -6.08 17.19 -8.97
CA TYR A 9 -5.68 16.78 -10.30
C TYR A 9 -6.70 15.75 -10.78
N LEU A 10 -7.45 16.13 -11.81
CA LEU A 10 -8.29 15.28 -12.64
C LEU A 10 -7.39 14.24 -13.33
N TYR A 11 -7.05 13.18 -12.60
CA TYR A 11 -6.30 12.01 -13.08
C TYR A 11 -7.24 10.95 -13.70
N GLU A 12 -8.44 11.32 -14.14
CA GLU A 12 -9.44 10.35 -14.61
C GLU A 12 -9.11 9.72 -15.96
N GLU A 13 -8.24 10.34 -16.77
CA GLU A 13 -7.84 9.71 -18.02
C GLU A 13 -6.66 8.76 -17.78
N ASP A 14 -6.88 7.48 -18.08
CA ASP A 14 -5.90 6.38 -18.06
C ASP A 14 -4.76 6.65 -19.04
N VAL A 15 -3.85 7.56 -18.68
CA VAL A 15 -2.67 7.84 -19.48
C VAL A 15 -1.62 6.73 -19.27
N LEU A 16 -1.76 5.82 -18.29
CA LEU A 16 -0.76 4.79 -18.03
C LEU A 16 -0.53 3.80 -19.18
N PRO A 17 -1.58 3.23 -19.80
CA PRO A 17 -1.40 2.42 -21.01
C PRO A 17 -0.74 3.22 -22.14
N ASN A 18 -0.90 4.55 -22.17
CA ASN A 18 -0.20 5.40 -23.13
C ASN A 18 1.26 5.67 -22.71
N PHE A 19 1.53 5.87 -21.42
CA PHE A 19 2.87 6.10 -20.86
C PHE A 19 3.79 4.87 -21.01
N LEU A 20 3.22 3.67 -20.91
CA LEU A 20 3.96 2.41 -20.93
C LEU A 20 3.75 1.63 -22.23
N LYS A 21 3.29 2.29 -23.30
CA LYS A 21 3.39 1.72 -24.66
C LYS A 21 4.87 1.66 -25.03
N PHE A 22 5.52 0.58 -24.63
CA PHE A 22 6.90 0.28 -24.97
C PHE A 22 7.09 0.38 -26.48
N SER A 23 7.82 1.41 -26.89
CA SER A 23 8.14 1.69 -28.28
C SER A 23 9.54 1.17 -28.57
N THR A 24 9.74 0.69 -29.81
CA THR A 24 11.06 0.29 -30.32
C THR A 24 11.91 1.49 -30.72
N ILE A 25 11.35 2.71 -30.62
CA ILE A 25 12.05 3.96 -30.92
C ILE A 25 12.90 4.35 -29.70
N PRO A 26 14.18 4.76 -29.87
CA PRO A 26 15.00 5.26 -28.77
C PRO A 26 14.27 6.33 -27.95
N ILE A 27 14.38 6.31 -26.62
CA ILE A 27 13.63 7.25 -25.75
C ILE A 27 13.92 8.71 -26.09
N LYS A 28 15.13 9.01 -26.55
CA LYS A 28 15.54 10.37 -26.94
C LYS A 28 14.76 10.92 -28.14
N GLU A 29 14.21 10.03 -28.97
CA GLU A 29 13.43 10.39 -30.16
C GLU A 29 11.92 10.39 -29.88
N GLN A 30 11.48 9.83 -28.74
CA GLN A 30 10.07 9.81 -28.38
C GLN A 30 9.62 11.20 -27.93
N ILE A 31 8.49 11.66 -28.48
CA ILE A 31 7.84 12.90 -28.05
C ILE A 31 7.25 12.66 -26.67
N LYS A 32 7.93 13.15 -25.64
CA LYS A 32 7.46 13.11 -24.25
C LYS A 32 6.32 14.10 -24.08
N SER A 33 5.23 13.63 -23.50
CA SER A 33 4.13 14.48 -23.06
C SER A 33 4.64 15.56 -22.09
N GLU A 34 3.94 16.69 -22.03
CA GLU A 34 4.28 17.79 -21.10
C GLU A 34 4.37 17.29 -19.65
N TYR A 35 3.48 16.36 -19.28
CA TYR A 35 3.44 15.75 -17.97
C TYR A 35 4.68 14.88 -17.67
N GLU A 36 5.13 14.03 -18.59
CA GLU A 36 6.36 13.27 -18.42
C GLU A 36 7.57 14.19 -18.27
N GLN A 37 7.62 15.26 -19.05
CA GLN A 37 8.67 16.25 -18.90
C GLN A 37 8.63 16.91 -17.52
N LYS A 38 7.44 17.21 -16.99
CA LYS A 38 7.27 17.74 -15.62
C LYS A 38 7.80 16.75 -14.58
N ILE A 39 7.46 15.46 -14.70
CA ILE A 39 7.96 14.42 -13.78
C ILE A 39 9.49 14.37 -13.85
N LEU A 40 10.05 14.21 -15.04
CA LEU A 40 11.50 13.98 -15.22
C LEU A 40 12.35 15.20 -14.88
N LYS A 41 11.86 16.42 -15.16
CA LYS A 41 12.63 17.65 -14.91
C LYS A 41 12.46 18.19 -13.50
N ILE A 42 11.27 18.08 -12.92
CA ILE A 42 10.93 18.75 -11.66
C ILE A 42 10.85 17.75 -10.50
N LYS A 43 10.19 16.61 -10.71
CA LYS A 43 9.88 15.69 -9.61
C LYS A 43 10.94 14.60 -9.41
N LYS A 44 11.72 14.23 -10.44
CA LYS A 44 12.66 13.11 -10.41
C LYS A 44 13.51 13.06 -9.14
N GLU A 45 14.24 14.12 -8.82
CA GLU A 45 15.12 14.15 -7.65
C GLU A 45 14.37 13.91 -6.33
N PHE A 46 13.13 14.37 -6.25
CA PHE A 46 12.28 14.20 -5.08
C PHE A 46 11.78 12.76 -4.88
N TYR A 47 11.60 12.01 -5.98
CA TYR A 47 11.32 10.57 -5.94
C TYR A 47 12.58 9.76 -5.64
N ILE A 48 13.68 10.07 -6.32
CA ILE A 48 14.97 9.37 -6.20
C ILE A 48 15.56 9.51 -4.79
N SER A 49 15.35 10.64 -4.12
CA SER A 49 15.78 10.83 -2.73
C SER A 49 14.91 10.12 -1.69
N GLY A 50 13.77 9.54 -2.09
CA GLY A 50 12.78 8.96 -1.18
C GLY A 50 11.90 9.99 -0.47
N ASN A 51 12.13 11.30 -0.67
CA ASN A 51 11.34 12.35 -0.02
C ASN A 51 9.86 12.27 -0.41
N LYS A 52 9.55 11.93 -1.67
CA LYS A 52 8.15 11.80 -2.10
C LYS A 52 7.42 10.67 -1.38
N LYS A 53 8.10 9.53 -1.15
CA LYS A 53 7.51 8.41 -0.40
C LYS A 53 7.28 8.82 1.05
N LYS A 54 8.25 9.51 1.66
CA LYS A 54 8.12 10.00 3.03
C LYS A 54 6.93 10.96 3.17
N GLU A 55 6.81 11.94 2.28
CA GLU A 55 5.66 12.88 2.24
C GLU A 55 4.34 12.12 2.11
N LEU A 56 4.26 11.15 1.18
CA LEU A 56 3.07 10.33 1.00
C LEU A 56 2.73 9.53 2.28
N ALA A 57 3.75 8.95 2.92
CA ALA A 57 3.60 8.18 4.15
C ALA A 57 3.11 9.02 5.32
N GLU A 58 3.72 10.18 5.55
CA GLU A 58 3.28 11.12 6.58
C GLU A 58 1.84 11.56 6.32
N TRP A 59 1.51 11.92 5.07
CA TRP A 59 0.18 12.36 4.69
C TRP A 59 -0.89 11.30 4.94
N TYR A 60 -0.71 10.04 4.51
CA TYR A 60 -1.77 9.05 4.70
C TYR A 60 -1.87 8.59 6.15
N LEU A 61 -0.77 8.58 6.92
CA LEU A 61 -0.82 8.25 8.36
C LEU A 61 -1.63 9.31 9.12
N GLU A 62 -1.37 10.58 8.85
CA GLU A 62 -2.14 11.70 9.40
C GLU A 62 -3.60 11.65 8.96
N LEU A 63 -3.88 11.38 7.68
CA LEU A 63 -5.25 11.24 7.18
C LEU A 63 -5.99 10.11 7.89
N ILE A 64 -5.38 8.92 7.99
CA ILE A 64 -6.01 7.75 8.61
C ILE A 64 -6.31 8.04 10.09
N GLU A 65 -5.37 8.64 10.82
CA GLU A 65 -5.58 9.04 12.22
C GLU A 65 -6.75 10.02 12.34
N ASN A 66 -6.70 11.13 11.62
CA ASN A 66 -7.73 12.18 11.65
C ASN A 66 -9.12 11.66 11.26
N GLN A 67 -9.21 10.83 10.22
CA GLN A 67 -10.50 10.27 9.77
C GLN A 67 -11.02 9.20 10.73
N THR A 68 -10.14 8.40 11.34
CA THR A 68 -10.55 7.42 12.37
C THR A 68 -11.11 8.14 13.59
N ASP A 69 -10.41 9.16 14.07
CA ASP A 69 -10.83 9.94 15.23
C ASP A 69 -12.15 10.68 14.94
N LYS A 70 -12.28 11.32 13.78
CA LYS A 70 -13.51 11.95 13.32
C LYS A 70 -14.68 10.96 13.26
N PHE A 71 -14.46 9.77 12.70
CA PHE A 71 -15.47 8.72 12.61
C PHE A 71 -15.97 8.29 14.00
N LEU A 72 -15.07 8.12 14.98
CA LEU A 72 -15.44 7.74 16.34
C LEU A 72 -16.29 8.82 17.04
N ILE A 73 -15.98 10.10 16.80
CA ILE A 73 -16.75 11.24 17.31
C ILE A 73 -18.15 11.26 16.68
N GLU A 74 -18.23 11.18 15.34
CA GLU A 74 -19.48 11.34 14.60
C GLU A 74 -20.44 10.17 14.79
N GLU A 75 -19.94 8.93 14.80
CA GLU A 75 -20.80 7.75 14.84
C GLU A 75 -21.21 7.30 16.24
N ASP A 76 -20.35 7.49 17.25
CA ASP A 76 -20.59 6.97 18.60
C ASP A 76 -20.30 8.00 19.72
N SER A 77 -20.08 9.27 19.38
CA SER A 77 -19.82 10.34 20.36
C SER A 77 -18.62 10.06 21.28
N PHE A 78 -17.56 9.46 20.72
CA PHE A 78 -16.30 9.25 21.43
C PHE A 78 -15.72 10.59 21.91
N ASN A 79 -15.28 10.67 23.16
CA ASN A 79 -14.84 11.94 23.75
C ASN A 79 -13.32 11.98 23.98
N PHE A 80 -12.55 12.38 22.96
CA PHE A 80 -11.10 12.55 23.11
C PHE A 80 -10.67 13.53 24.21
N SER A 81 -11.54 14.48 24.62
CA SER A 81 -11.18 15.44 25.69
C SER A 81 -11.11 14.80 27.08
N VAL A 82 -11.64 13.58 27.26
CA VAL A 82 -11.57 12.87 28.55
C VAL A 82 -10.17 12.29 28.80
N ILE A 83 -9.35 12.13 27.75
CA ILE A 83 -8.01 11.54 27.79
C ILE A 83 -6.97 12.67 27.94
N PRO A 84 -6.31 12.83 29.09
CA PRO A 84 -5.25 13.82 29.23
C PRO A 84 -4.01 13.42 28.43
N VAL A 85 -3.28 14.41 27.88
CA VAL A 85 -2.00 14.15 27.17
C VAL A 85 -1.02 13.39 28.07
N MET A 86 -0.97 13.73 29.36
CA MET A 86 -0.19 13.06 30.39
C MET A 86 -1.12 12.23 31.28
N TYR A 87 -1.84 11.26 30.70
CA TYR A 87 -2.89 10.49 31.39
C TYR A 87 -2.41 9.64 32.58
N LEU A 88 -1.09 9.49 32.74
CA LEU A 88 -0.47 8.87 33.93
C LEU A 88 -0.31 9.85 35.10
N ASP A 89 -0.13 11.14 34.81
CA ASP A 89 0.11 12.17 35.83
C ASP A 89 -1.17 12.95 36.17
N THR A 90 -2.09 13.06 35.21
CA THR A 90 -3.35 13.79 35.34
C THR A 90 -4.52 12.83 35.22
N PRO A 91 -5.46 12.79 36.19
CA PRO A 91 -6.62 11.93 36.09
C PRO A 91 -7.54 12.39 34.96
N PRO A 92 -8.24 11.46 34.29
CA PRO A 92 -9.26 11.83 33.31
C PRO A 92 -10.40 12.60 34.00
N SER A 93 -11.11 13.44 33.25
CA SER A 93 -12.21 14.24 33.78
C SER A 93 -13.40 13.39 34.25
N SER A 94 -13.57 12.18 33.69
CA SER A 94 -14.67 11.27 33.99
C SER A 94 -14.29 9.81 33.70
N MET A 95 -14.24 8.97 34.74
CA MET A 95 -13.93 7.54 34.55
C MET A 95 -15.07 6.79 33.84
N SER A 96 -16.32 7.21 34.06
CA SER A 96 -17.46 6.62 33.35
C SER A 96 -17.41 6.89 31.84
N GLU A 97 -16.83 8.01 31.42
CA GLU A 97 -16.60 8.29 30.00
C GLU A 97 -15.45 7.44 29.44
N ILE A 98 -14.37 7.21 30.20
CA ILE A 98 -13.31 6.26 29.81
C ILE A 98 -13.90 4.86 29.58
N ASP A 99 -14.76 4.38 30.48
CA ASP A 99 -15.41 3.07 30.34
C ASP A 99 -16.31 3.01 29.10
N ARG A 100 -17.09 4.07 28.83
CA ARG A 100 -17.94 4.19 27.63
C ARG A 100 -17.09 4.18 26.36
N ASP A 101 -16.05 5.00 26.32
CA ASP A 101 -15.18 5.16 25.16
C ASP A 101 -14.41 3.85 24.86
N LEU A 102 -14.05 3.08 25.90
CA LEU A 102 -13.49 1.74 25.75
C LEU A 102 -14.48 0.75 25.12
N ILE A 103 -15.77 0.83 25.48
CA ILE A 103 -16.83 0.02 24.85
C ILE A 103 -16.99 0.39 23.36
N ILE A 104 -16.93 1.68 23.02
CA ILE A 104 -17.01 2.16 21.63
C ILE A 104 -15.86 1.60 20.78
N VAL A 105 -14.62 1.71 21.27
CA VAL A 105 -13.45 1.19 20.54
C VAL A 105 -13.56 -0.31 20.32
N ARG A 106 -13.92 -1.07 21.37
CA ARG A 106 -14.11 -2.53 21.26
C ARG A 106 -15.20 -2.91 20.28
N LYS A 107 -16.35 -2.21 20.29
CA LYS A 107 -17.44 -2.43 19.32
C LYS A 107 -16.91 -2.33 17.88
N HIS A 108 -16.10 -1.31 17.58
CA HIS A 108 -15.55 -1.11 16.23
C HIS A 108 -14.44 -2.10 15.87
N MET A 109 -13.59 -2.45 16.84
CA MET A 109 -12.60 -3.52 16.66
C MET A 109 -13.26 -4.86 16.39
N ASP A 110 -14.30 -5.22 17.13
CA ASP A 110 -15.05 -6.47 16.95
C ASP A 110 -15.78 -6.51 15.59
N ASN A 111 -16.22 -5.35 15.10
CA ASN A 111 -16.80 -5.22 13.75
C ASN A 111 -15.77 -5.39 12.63
N LEU A 112 -14.48 -5.24 12.92
CA LEU A 112 -13.39 -5.50 11.97
C LEU A 112 -12.70 -6.83 12.22
N SER A 113 -12.88 -7.43 13.40
CA SER A 113 -12.24 -8.68 13.77
C SER A 113 -12.92 -9.88 13.08
N PHE A 114 -12.09 -10.84 12.68
CA PHE A 114 -12.44 -12.04 11.94
C PHE A 114 -13.40 -12.99 12.64
N THR A 115 -13.90 -12.66 13.84
CA THR A 115 -14.51 -13.60 14.78
C THR A 115 -15.31 -14.59 13.96
N LYS A 116 -14.75 -15.82 13.82
CA LYS A 116 -15.21 -16.91 12.95
C LYS A 116 -16.56 -17.39 13.49
N LYS A 117 -17.52 -16.47 13.54
CA LYS A 117 -18.84 -16.69 14.05
C LYS A 117 -19.49 -17.62 13.05
N GLU A 118 -19.56 -18.86 13.48
CA GLU A 118 -20.69 -19.73 13.22
C GLU A 118 -20.67 -20.40 11.85
N ASN A 119 -19.69 -21.28 11.64
CA ASN A 119 -19.95 -22.54 10.93
C ASN A 119 -20.01 -23.76 11.88
N ASN A 120 -19.86 -23.58 13.20
CA ASN A 120 -19.79 -24.71 14.14
C ASN A 120 -21.11 -25.40 14.48
N ASN A 121 -22.26 -24.98 13.94
CA ASN A 121 -23.55 -25.66 14.19
C ASN A 121 -24.11 -26.42 12.99
N GLN A 122 -23.41 -26.49 11.86
CA GLN A 122 -23.77 -27.48 10.85
C GLN A 122 -23.18 -28.82 11.27
N GLN A 123 -24.04 -29.66 11.87
CA GLN A 123 -23.76 -31.08 12.10
C GLN A 123 -23.05 -31.68 10.89
N PRO A 124 -22.01 -32.50 11.08
CA PRO A 124 -21.27 -33.13 9.99
C PRO A 124 -22.22 -33.98 9.15
N GLN A 125 -22.76 -33.40 8.06
CA GLN A 125 -23.40 -34.20 7.03
C GLN A 125 -22.29 -34.85 6.19
N PRO A 126 -22.27 -36.19 6.10
CA PRO A 126 -21.33 -36.89 5.24
C PRO A 126 -21.78 -36.70 3.80
N GLN A 127 -21.26 -35.68 3.09
CA GLN A 127 -21.53 -35.54 1.66
C GLN A 127 -20.25 -35.30 0.86
N SER A 128 -19.88 -36.38 0.16
CA SER A 128 -19.34 -36.45 -1.20
C SER A 128 -18.45 -35.32 -1.72
N LEU A 129 -17.26 -35.72 -2.18
CA LEU A 129 -16.31 -35.01 -3.04
C LEU A 129 -16.99 -34.19 -4.16
N GLN A 130 -17.56 -33.04 -3.83
CA GLN A 130 -17.94 -32.03 -4.81
C GLN A 130 -16.92 -30.91 -4.72
N GLN A 131 -16.28 -30.66 -5.86
CA GLN A 131 -15.31 -29.61 -6.09
C GLN A 131 -15.82 -28.30 -5.48
N GLN A 132 -15.22 -27.88 -4.37
CA GLN A 132 -15.54 -26.62 -3.73
C GLN A 132 -15.19 -25.51 -4.71
N GLN A 133 -16.21 -24.90 -5.30
CA GLN A 133 -16.02 -23.67 -6.05
C GLN A 133 -15.34 -22.66 -5.11
N PRO A 134 -14.34 -21.90 -5.60
CA PRO A 134 -13.67 -20.88 -4.81
C PRO A 134 -14.75 -19.93 -4.28
N GLN A 135 -14.98 -19.97 -2.97
CA GLN A 135 -15.92 -19.06 -2.33
C GLN A 135 -15.41 -17.65 -2.57
N GLN A 136 -16.23 -16.81 -3.22
CA GLN A 136 -15.89 -15.40 -3.38
C GLN A 136 -15.56 -14.82 -2.01
N PRO A 137 -14.52 -13.99 -1.90
CA PRO A 137 -14.12 -13.40 -0.63
C PRO A 137 -15.33 -12.68 -0.03
N LYS A 138 -15.70 -13.06 1.20
CA LYS A 138 -16.81 -12.41 1.91
C LYS A 138 -16.47 -10.93 2.07
N GLN A 139 -17.14 -10.07 1.31
CA GLN A 139 -17.02 -8.65 1.51
C GLN A 139 -17.50 -8.30 2.92
N HIS A 140 -16.68 -7.57 3.68
CA HIS A 140 -17.08 -7.07 4.99
C HIS A 140 -18.15 -5.99 4.79
N ASN A 141 -19.31 -6.20 5.40
CA ASN A 141 -20.44 -5.26 5.34
C ASN A 141 -20.65 -4.54 6.68
N THR A 142 -19.57 -4.29 7.42
CA THR A 142 -19.68 -3.60 8.71
C THR A 142 -19.71 -2.09 8.50
N LEU A 143 -20.38 -1.38 9.42
CA LEU A 143 -20.57 0.07 9.31
C LEU A 143 -19.22 0.81 9.26
N ILE A 144 -18.27 0.44 10.11
CA ILE A 144 -16.92 1.01 10.09
C ILE A 144 -16.18 0.74 8.78
N TYR A 145 -16.31 -0.45 8.21
CA TYR A 145 -15.67 -0.74 6.92
C TYR A 145 -16.26 0.14 5.81
N ASN A 146 -17.58 0.20 5.72
CA ASN A 146 -18.29 0.93 4.67
C ASN A 146 -18.12 2.44 4.77
N LYS A 147 -18.16 3.01 6.00
CA LYS A 147 -18.10 4.46 6.19
C LYS A 147 -16.68 5.01 6.29
N LEU A 148 -15.74 4.26 6.88
CA LEU A 148 -14.38 4.73 7.14
C LEU A 148 -13.35 4.03 6.24
N VAL A 149 -13.21 2.71 6.38
CA VAL A 149 -12.08 1.98 5.77
C VAL A 149 -12.12 2.05 4.24
N SER A 150 -13.27 1.78 3.63
CA SER A 150 -13.40 1.80 2.16
C SER A 150 -13.12 3.19 1.56
N GLN A 151 -13.58 4.25 2.22
CA GLN A 151 -13.35 5.64 1.80
C GLN A 151 -11.87 6.00 1.90
N LEU A 152 -11.21 5.60 2.99
CA LEU A 152 -9.77 5.78 3.16
C LEU A 152 -8.98 4.99 2.12
N ILE A 153 -9.33 3.73 1.85
CA ILE A 153 -8.68 2.89 0.83
C ILE A 153 -8.71 3.60 -0.52
N ILE A 154 -9.88 4.10 -0.96
CA ILE A 154 -10.01 4.79 -2.25
C ILE A 154 -9.07 6.01 -2.33
N GLN A 155 -9.04 6.84 -1.29
CA GLN A 155 -8.22 8.06 -1.27
C GLN A 155 -6.72 7.73 -1.26
N VAL A 156 -6.30 6.80 -0.39
CA VAL A 156 -4.89 6.42 -0.23
C VAL A 156 -4.39 5.66 -1.47
N HIS A 157 -5.15 4.68 -1.97
CA HIS A 157 -4.77 3.90 -3.15
C HIS A 157 -4.64 4.79 -4.39
N ARG A 158 -5.49 5.80 -4.56
CA ARG A 158 -5.36 6.78 -5.66
C ARG A 158 -4.00 7.47 -5.66
N LEU A 159 -3.51 7.91 -4.50
CA LEU A 159 -2.21 8.60 -4.40
C LEU A 159 -1.03 7.64 -4.52
N ILE A 160 -1.19 6.39 -4.05
CA ILE A 160 -0.23 5.32 -4.29
C ILE A 160 -0.11 5.02 -5.77
N ASP A 161 -1.23 4.92 -6.49
CA ASP A 161 -1.23 4.70 -7.93
C ASP A 161 -0.47 5.83 -8.63
N ILE A 162 -0.74 7.09 -8.28
CA ILE A 162 0.01 8.23 -8.82
C ILE A 162 1.51 8.08 -8.54
N PHE A 163 1.89 7.76 -7.30
CA PHE A 163 3.29 7.53 -6.94
C PHE A 163 3.93 6.43 -7.78
N ILE A 164 3.29 5.26 -7.89
CA ILE A 164 3.79 4.11 -8.63
C ILE A 164 3.95 4.51 -10.10
N LYS A 165 2.92 5.10 -10.71
CA LYS A 165 2.94 5.54 -12.12
C LYS A 165 4.09 6.51 -12.41
N GLU A 166 4.28 7.54 -11.58
CA GLU A 166 5.37 8.51 -11.74
C GLU A 166 6.75 7.86 -11.53
N SER A 167 6.87 6.97 -10.55
CA SER A 167 8.11 6.22 -10.26
C SER A 167 8.50 5.29 -11.42
N LEU A 168 7.53 4.58 -12.00
CA LEU A 168 7.74 3.72 -13.17
C LEU A 168 8.20 4.53 -14.38
N CYS A 169 7.65 5.73 -14.59
CA CYS A 169 8.09 6.66 -15.64
C CYS A 169 9.56 7.06 -15.46
N ILE A 170 9.96 7.41 -14.22
CA ILE A 170 11.36 7.73 -13.89
C ILE A 170 12.26 6.52 -14.14
N LEU A 171 11.91 5.35 -13.60
CA LEU A 171 12.67 4.11 -13.77
C LEU A 171 12.85 3.75 -15.24
N TYR A 172 11.79 3.83 -16.04
CA TYR A 172 11.83 3.55 -17.48
C TYR A 172 12.80 4.47 -18.22
N ASN A 173 12.70 5.80 -17.99
CA ASN A 173 13.56 6.77 -18.67
C ASN A 173 15.03 6.59 -18.28
N GLU A 174 15.32 6.51 -16.98
CA GLU A 174 16.70 6.39 -16.49
C GLU A 174 17.35 5.07 -16.96
N LEU A 175 16.64 3.95 -16.82
CA LEU A 175 17.21 2.67 -17.18
C LEU A 175 17.33 2.51 -18.69
N SER A 176 16.46 3.12 -19.48
CA SER A 176 16.61 3.08 -20.94
C SER A 176 17.74 3.95 -21.45
N ASP A 177 17.93 5.16 -20.90
CA ASP A 177 19.08 6.00 -21.24
C ASP A 177 20.41 5.27 -20.96
N LEU A 178 20.46 4.53 -19.84
CA LEU A 178 21.57 3.65 -19.51
C LEU A 178 21.64 2.43 -20.43
N SER A 179 20.51 1.83 -20.78
CA SER A 179 20.45 0.69 -21.71
C SER A 179 21.07 1.05 -23.06
N ASP A 180 20.74 2.23 -23.58
CA ASP A 180 21.28 2.77 -24.83
C ASP A 180 22.79 3.01 -24.70
N GLN A 181 23.23 3.66 -23.60
CA GLN A 181 24.65 3.92 -23.34
C GLN A 181 25.50 2.64 -23.30
N TYR A 182 24.94 1.55 -22.77
CA TYR A 182 25.63 0.28 -22.63
C TYR A 182 25.27 -0.74 -23.72
N SER A 183 24.51 -0.37 -24.75
CA SER A 183 24.04 -1.28 -25.82
C SER A 183 23.42 -2.57 -25.25
N ILE A 184 22.39 -2.40 -24.44
CA ILE A 184 21.61 -3.49 -23.85
C ILE A 184 20.21 -3.46 -24.45
N ASP A 185 19.87 -4.45 -25.29
CA ASP A 185 18.55 -4.55 -25.92
C ASP A 185 17.54 -5.29 -25.02
N ILE A 186 17.30 -4.80 -23.80
CA ILE A 186 16.21 -5.35 -22.96
C ILE A 186 14.90 -4.62 -23.21
N PHE A 187 14.86 -3.28 -23.15
CA PHE A 187 13.60 -2.55 -23.28
C PHE A 187 12.99 -2.62 -24.68
N LEU A 188 13.83 -2.73 -25.72
CA LEU A 188 13.39 -2.87 -27.11
C LEU A 188 12.68 -4.20 -27.36
N ASN A 189 13.02 -5.22 -26.57
CA ASN A 189 12.34 -6.50 -26.56
C ASN A 189 11.10 -6.36 -25.69
N ASN A 190 10.06 -5.76 -26.28
CA ASN A 190 8.69 -5.58 -25.77
C ASN A 190 8.46 -6.38 -24.48
N PRO A 191 8.36 -5.75 -23.31
CA PRO A 191 8.16 -6.47 -22.06
C PRO A 191 6.79 -7.15 -22.00
N LEU A 192 6.01 -7.20 -23.08
CA LEU A 192 4.84 -8.08 -23.21
C LEU A 192 5.20 -9.41 -23.90
N VAL A 193 6.34 -9.51 -24.60
CA VAL A 193 6.83 -10.75 -25.20
C VAL A 193 7.69 -11.51 -24.17
N PRO A 194 7.42 -12.78 -23.88
CA PRO A 194 8.30 -13.61 -23.04
C PRO A 194 9.69 -13.72 -23.68
N LEU A 195 10.77 -13.61 -22.89
CA LEU A 195 12.15 -13.76 -23.39
C LEU A 195 12.36 -15.07 -24.18
N ASN A 196 11.75 -16.17 -23.71
CA ASN A 196 11.82 -17.48 -24.38
C ASN A 196 11.27 -17.43 -25.81
N HIS A 197 10.34 -16.53 -26.09
CA HIS A 197 9.75 -16.38 -27.41
C HIS A 197 10.70 -15.71 -28.40
N ILE A 198 11.65 -14.90 -27.91
CA ILE A 198 12.61 -14.16 -28.73
C ILE A 198 13.73 -15.08 -29.19
N GLU A 199 14.22 -15.97 -28.33
CA GLU A 199 15.19 -17.00 -28.73
C GLU A 199 14.57 -17.96 -29.77
N GLN A 200 13.28 -18.25 -29.68
CA GLN A 200 12.57 -19.06 -30.68
C GLN A 200 12.25 -18.27 -31.96
N GLN A 201 11.89 -16.99 -31.87
CA GLN A 201 11.61 -16.16 -33.05
C GLN A 201 12.88 -15.85 -33.85
N GLN A 202 14.04 -15.69 -33.21
CA GLN A 202 15.30 -15.55 -33.97
C GLN A 202 15.64 -16.82 -34.76
N GLN A 203 15.20 -18.01 -34.31
CA GLN A 203 15.32 -19.23 -35.11
C GLN A 203 14.26 -19.34 -36.21
N GLN A 204 13.04 -18.81 -36.01
CA GLN A 204 11.95 -18.92 -37.00
C GLN A 204 11.89 -17.78 -38.03
N GLN A 205 12.47 -16.61 -37.75
CA GLN A 205 12.47 -15.48 -38.69
C GLN A 205 13.36 -15.71 -39.93
N GLN A 206 14.08 -16.83 -40.01
CA GLN A 206 14.70 -17.24 -41.26
C GLN A 206 13.70 -17.84 -42.28
N GLU A 207 12.46 -18.16 -41.92
CA GLU A 207 11.62 -18.99 -42.81
C GLU A 207 10.25 -18.43 -43.24
N SER A 208 9.80 -17.23 -42.87
CA SER A 208 8.49 -16.77 -43.41
C SER A 208 8.29 -15.27 -43.56
N HIS A 209 8.39 -14.82 -44.82
CA HIS A 209 7.76 -13.60 -45.32
C HIS A 209 6.31 -13.89 -45.70
N GLN A 210 5.38 -13.83 -44.75
CA GLN A 210 3.94 -13.66 -45.02
C GLN A 210 3.17 -13.43 -43.72
N SER A 211 2.73 -12.18 -43.46
CA SER A 211 1.34 -11.84 -43.13
C SER A 211 1.22 -10.47 -42.44
N ASN A 212 0.90 -9.44 -43.24
CA ASN A 212 0.46 -8.13 -42.71
C ASN A 212 -0.86 -8.22 -41.92
N GLU A 213 -1.66 -9.28 -42.11
CA GLU A 213 -2.88 -9.55 -41.36
C GLU A 213 -2.61 -9.96 -39.90
N GLN A 214 -1.58 -10.80 -39.65
CA GLN A 214 -1.19 -11.14 -38.27
C GLN A 214 -0.64 -9.91 -37.53
N ILE A 215 0.00 -8.98 -38.23
CA ILE A 215 0.46 -7.71 -37.63
C ILE A 215 -0.72 -6.86 -37.15
N LYS A 216 -1.86 -6.84 -37.88
CA LYS A 216 -3.06 -6.14 -37.42
C LYS A 216 -3.72 -6.79 -36.21
N ILE A 217 -3.83 -8.13 -36.20
CA ILE A 217 -4.37 -8.87 -35.03
C ILE A 217 -3.45 -8.68 -33.82
N TYR A 218 -2.13 -8.75 -34.01
CA TYR A 218 -1.12 -8.52 -32.97
C TYR A 218 -1.20 -7.09 -32.40
N ASN A 219 -1.38 -6.07 -33.25
CA ASN A 219 -1.53 -4.68 -32.81
C ASN A 219 -2.85 -4.40 -32.10
N THR A 220 -3.93 -5.13 -32.44
CA THR A 220 -5.24 -4.96 -31.80
C THR A 220 -5.27 -5.66 -30.43
N MET A 221 -4.63 -6.83 -30.30
CA MET A 221 -4.39 -7.47 -29.00
C MET A 221 -3.46 -6.63 -28.10
N LYS A 222 -2.58 -5.81 -28.68
CA LYS A 222 -1.62 -4.94 -27.95
C LYS A 222 -2.28 -3.85 -27.10
N LEU A 223 -3.54 -3.48 -27.35
CA LEU A 223 -4.23 -2.39 -26.64
C LEU A 223 -4.90 -2.81 -25.33
N ASN A 224 -5.18 -4.11 -25.14
CA ASN A 224 -5.84 -4.63 -23.94
C ASN A 224 -4.89 -5.35 -22.98
N ASN A 225 -3.58 -5.33 -23.25
CA ASN A 225 -2.62 -5.96 -22.36
C ASN A 225 -2.51 -5.13 -21.08
N GLU A 226 -3.18 -5.61 -20.04
CA GLU A 226 -3.00 -5.17 -18.66
C GLU A 226 -1.50 -5.07 -18.37
N PHE A 227 -1.08 -3.91 -17.85
CA PHE A 227 0.32 -3.66 -17.57
C PHE A 227 0.81 -4.64 -16.50
N ASP A 228 1.74 -5.53 -16.86
CA ASP A 228 2.34 -6.48 -15.93
C ASP A 228 3.44 -5.78 -15.11
N PHE A 229 3.04 -5.27 -13.94
CA PHE A 229 3.92 -4.62 -12.96
C PHE A 229 5.12 -5.50 -12.57
N ASN A 230 4.90 -6.79 -12.30
CA ASN A 230 5.95 -7.71 -11.87
C ASN A 230 6.98 -7.92 -12.98
N LYS A 231 6.53 -8.07 -14.22
CA LYS A 231 7.41 -8.19 -15.37
C LYS A 231 8.24 -6.93 -15.60
N PHE A 232 7.64 -5.75 -15.49
CA PHE A 232 8.40 -4.49 -15.54
C PHE A 232 9.48 -4.42 -14.46
N GLN A 233 9.15 -4.77 -13.21
CA GLN A 233 10.14 -4.77 -12.13
C GLN A 233 11.29 -5.75 -12.39
N ASN A 234 10.99 -6.96 -12.88
CA ASN A 234 12.00 -7.94 -13.22
C ASN A 234 12.91 -7.47 -14.35
N ASN A 235 12.36 -6.78 -15.36
CA ASN A 235 13.16 -6.20 -16.43
C ASN A 235 14.10 -5.11 -15.90
N CYS A 236 13.62 -4.24 -15.01
CA CYS A 236 14.45 -3.23 -14.36
C CYS A 236 15.64 -3.87 -13.63
N LYS A 237 15.40 -4.93 -12.84
CA LYS A 237 16.46 -5.68 -12.14
C LYS A 237 17.48 -6.27 -13.12
N GLN A 238 17.01 -6.93 -14.18
CA GLN A 238 17.89 -7.52 -15.19
C GLN A 238 18.77 -6.49 -15.89
N ILE A 239 18.24 -5.30 -16.18
CA ILE A 239 19.02 -4.21 -16.81
C ILE A 239 20.13 -3.74 -15.86
N ILE A 240 19.78 -3.46 -14.60
CA ILE A 240 20.75 -3.06 -13.58
C ILE A 240 21.87 -4.09 -13.47
N GLU A 241 21.53 -5.38 -13.35
CA GLU A 241 22.51 -6.46 -13.28
C GLU A 241 23.40 -6.53 -14.51
N ARG A 242 22.84 -6.40 -15.73
CA ARG A 242 23.62 -6.45 -16.97
C ARG A 242 24.57 -5.26 -17.10
N ILE A 243 24.14 -4.06 -16.70
CA ILE A 243 25.02 -2.87 -16.71
C ILE A 243 26.16 -3.05 -15.70
N GLN A 244 25.86 -3.52 -14.49
CA GLN A 244 26.87 -3.81 -13.47
C GLN A 244 27.92 -4.82 -13.95
N ARG A 245 27.49 -5.90 -14.62
CA ARG A 245 28.41 -6.88 -15.24
C ARG A 245 29.28 -6.22 -16.32
N LYS A 246 28.72 -5.37 -17.20
CA LYS A 246 29.50 -4.65 -18.22
C LYS A 246 30.49 -3.66 -17.60
N GLN A 247 30.14 -2.98 -16.50
CA GLN A 247 31.05 -2.09 -15.78
C GLN A 247 32.26 -2.84 -15.21
N GLN A 248 32.04 -4.01 -14.63
CA GLN A 248 33.11 -4.88 -14.11
C GLN A 248 34.04 -5.36 -15.23
N GLN A 249 33.49 -5.70 -16.41
CA GLN A 249 34.27 -6.17 -17.57
C GLN A 249 35.12 -5.06 -18.22
N ASN A 250 34.55 -3.87 -18.39
CA ASN A 250 35.17 -2.79 -19.17
C ASN A 250 35.98 -1.78 -18.34
N LYS A 251 36.05 -1.94 -17.01
CA LYS A 251 36.70 -0.98 -16.08
C LYS A 251 36.19 0.46 -16.27
N VAL A 252 34.91 0.61 -16.60
CA VAL A 252 34.24 1.91 -16.75
C VAL A 252 33.87 2.45 -15.37
N LYS A 253 33.74 3.78 -15.24
CA LYS A 253 33.23 4.43 -14.03
C LYS A 253 31.94 3.75 -13.55
N GLU A 254 31.93 3.38 -12.27
CA GLU A 254 30.78 2.75 -11.61
C GLU A 254 29.60 3.74 -11.52
N ILE A 255 28.41 3.24 -11.84
CA ILE A 255 27.17 4.00 -11.69
C ILE A 255 26.52 3.59 -10.38
N ASN A 256 26.12 4.57 -9.59
CA ASN A 256 25.40 4.30 -8.35
C ASN A 256 23.94 3.95 -8.65
N PHE A 257 23.62 2.65 -8.67
CA PHE A 257 22.25 2.15 -8.86
C PHE A 257 21.41 2.17 -7.58
N SER A 258 22.00 2.45 -6.41
CA SER A 258 21.28 2.41 -5.13
C SER A 258 19.98 3.21 -5.15
N PRO A 259 19.92 4.46 -5.66
CA PRO A 259 18.67 5.22 -5.65
C PRO A 259 17.58 4.62 -6.54
N LEU A 260 17.93 4.03 -7.69
CA LEU A 260 16.97 3.36 -8.58
C LEU A 260 16.47 2.05 -7.97
N ILE A 261 17.34 1.31 -7.28
CA ILE A 261 16.99 0.08 -6.56
C ILE A 261 16.04 0.40 -5.41
N GLU A 262 16.28 1.46 -4.64
CA GLU A 262 15.38 1.88 -3.57
C GLU A 262 14.01 2.32 -4.13
N LEU A 263 13.98 3.11 -5.22
CA LEU A 263 12.72 3.48 -5.88
C LEU A 263 11.94 2.24 -6.38
N LEU A 264 12.64 1.21 -6.87
CA LEU A 264 12.02 -0.05 -7.25
C LEU A 264 11.45 -0.82 -6.05
N LYS A 265 12.17 -0.86 -4.92
CA LYS A 265 11.67 -1.44 -3.67
C LYS A 265 10.44 -0.70 -3.15
N ASP A 266 10.44 0.63 -3.24
CA ASP A 266 9.35 1.49 -2.80
C ASP A 266 8.06 1.23 -3.59
N THR A 267 8.16 1.16 -4.91
CA THR A 267 7.00 0.79 -5.76
C THR A 267 6.49 -0.62 -5.44
N ASN A 268 7.39 -1.59 -5.21
CA ASN A 268 6.97 -2.93 -4.82
C ASN A 268 6.24 -2.94 -3.47
N HIS A 269 6.77 -2.23 -2.48
CA HIS A 269 6.19 -2.14 -1.14
C HIS A 269 4.78 -1.53 -1.19
N LEU A 270 4.60 -0.43 -1.92
CA LEU A 270 3.30 0.21 -2.06
C LEU A 270 2.29 -0.66 -2.83
N ASN A 271 2.74 -1.37 -3.88
CA ASN A 271 1.89 -2.33 -4.58
C ASN A 271 1.47 -3.50 -3.66
N LYS A 272 2.38 -4.03 -2.85
CA LYS A 272 2.04 -5.02 -1.82
C LYS A 272 1.04 -4.47 -0.81
N MET A 273 1.14 -3.20 -0.44
CA MET A 273 0.22 -2.55 0.49
C MET A 273 -1.21 -2.51 -0.05
N GLN A 274 -1.38 -2.18 -1.33
CA GLN A 274 -2.68 -2.25 -1.99
C GLN A 274 -3.22 -3.67 -2.07
N GLN A 275 -2.37 -4.65 -2.40
CA GLN A 275 -2.76 -6.05 -2.43
C GLN A 275 -3.18 -6.55 -1.04
N TYR A 276 -2.46 -6.12 0.00
CA TYR A 276 -2.79 -6.45 1.37
C TYR A 276 -4.18 -5.95 1.77
N ASP A 277 -4.56 -4.73 1.38
CA ASP A 277 -5.92 -4.24 1.64
C ASP A 277 -7.00 -5.05 0.90
N LYS A 278 -6.74 -5.46 -0.35
CA LYS A 278 -7.66 -6.29 -1.13
C LYS A 278 -7.87 -7.67 -0.50
N ASP A 279 -6.78 -8.26 -0.03
CA ASP A 279 -6.76 -9.62 0.51
C ASP A 279 -6.95 -9.64 2.02
N PHE A 280 -7.10 -8.48 2.68
CA PHE A 280 -7.05 -8.33 4.13
C PHE A 280 -7.92 -9.36 4.83
N PHE A 281 -9.18 -9.49 4.41
CA PHE A 281 -10.16 -10.39 5.04
C PHE A 281 -10.15 -11.84 4.52
N SER A 282 -9.32 -12.14 3.52
CA SER A 282 -9.15 -13.49 2.99
C SER A 282 -7.81 -14.12 3.36
N MET A 283 -6.82 -13.32 3.75
CA MET A 283 -5.50 -13.79 4.08
C MET A 283 -5.44 -14.40 5.48
N ASP A 284 -4.57 -15.39 5.65
CA ASP A 284 -4.21 -15.87 6.98
C ASP A 284 -3.11 -14.98 7.56
N HIS A 285 -3.51 -14.10 8.48
CA HIS A 285 -2.59 -13.18 9.14
C HIS A 285 -1.50 -13.88 9.97
N SER A 286 -1.64 -15.16 10.30
CA SER A 286 -0.61 -15.91 11.03
C SER A 286 0.59 -16.30 10.16
N ILE A 287 0.44 -16.27 8.83
CA ILE A 287 1.49 -16.63 7.86
C ILE A 287 2.35 -15.41 7.49
N LEU A 288 1.89 -14.20 7.81
CA LEU A 288 2.62 -12.98 7.49
C LEU A 288 3.98 -12.97 8.20
N SER A 289 5.05 -12.82 7.43
CA SER A 289 6.41 -12.74 7.97
C SER A 289 6.53 -11.52 8.86
N ALA A 290 7.03 -11.72 10.08
CA ALA A 290 7.38 -10.64 11.00
C ALA A 290 8.50 -9.73 10.45
N ASP A 291 9.27 -10.20 9.46
CA ASP A 291 10.43 -9.49 8.93
C ASP A 291 10.11 -8.47 7.82
N ASP A 292 8.93 -8.56 7.18
CA ASP A 292 8.47 -7.61 6.15
C ASP A 292 6.98 -7.29 6.35
N PRO A 293 6.60 -6.65 7.47
CA PRO A 293 5.20 -6.37 7.78
C PRO A 293 4.69 -5.28 6.82
N VAL A 294 4.02 -5.70 5.76
CA VAL A 294 3.24 -4.80 4.92
C VAL A 294 1.90 -4.58 5.60
N VAL A 295 1.62 -3.34 5.98
CA VAL A 295 0.37 -2.93 6.65
C VAL A 295 -0.41 -2.06 5.68
N GLY A 296 -1.56 -2.55 5.22
CA GLY A 296 -2.50 -1.77 4.42
C GLY A 296 -3.24 -0.70 5.24
N VAL A 297 -4.06 0.09 4.56
CA VAL A 297 -4.95 1.10 5.19
C VAL A 297 -5.82 0.47 6.27
N THR A 298 -6.38 -0.71 6.00
CA THR A 298 -7.23 -1.43 6.96
C THR A 298 -6.46 -1.77 8.24
N GLY A 299 -5.21 -2.23 8.07
CA GLY A 299 -4.32 -2.54 9.18
C GLY A 299 -3.96 -1.29 10.00
N PHE A 300 -3.75 -0.14 9.35
CA PHE A 300 -3.49 1.12 10.06
C PHE A 300 -4.69 1.62 10.87
N VAL A 301 -5.90 1.53 10.33
CA VAL A 301 -7.13 1.84 11.08
C VAL A 301 -7.25 0.95 12.31
N LEU A 302 -7.07 -0.36 12.15
CA LEU A 302 -7.05 -1.31 13.27
C LEU A 302 -5.98 -0.99 14.30
N ASN A 303 -4.78 -0.64 13.85
CA ASN A 303 -3.67 -0.30 14.75
C ASN A 303 -3.96 1.00 15.53
N ARG A 304 -4.63 1.99 14.93
CA ARG A 304 -5.12 3.18 15.65
C ARG A 304 -6.14 2.78 16.73
N LEU A 305 -7.12 1.95 16.40
CA LEU A 305 -8.11 1.46 17.38
C LEU A 305 -7.46 0.68 18.53
N HIS A 306 -6.51 -0.21 18.24
CA HIS A 306 -5.75 -0.94 19.25
C HIS A 306 -4.96 -0.01 20.18
N ARG A 307 -4.32 1.03 19.64
CA ARG A 307 -3.61 2.04 20.45
C ARG A 307 -4.57 2.74 21.41
N LEU A 308 -5.73 3.20 20.92
CA LEU A 308 -6.77 3.81 21.76
C LEU A 308 -7.28 2.84 22.83
N GLU A 309 -7.51 1.57 22.48
CA GLU A 309 -7.92 0.56 23.46
C GLU A 309 -6.88 0.38 24.57
N ASN A 310 -5.60 0.31 24.21
CA ASN A 310 -4.51 0.17 25.18
C ASN A 310 -4.38 1.39 26.08
N GLU A 311 -4.43 2.60 25.52
CA GLU A 311 -4.41 3.85 26.29
C GLU A 311 -5.57 3.89 27.31
N LEU A 312 -6.80 3.64 26.86
CA LEU A 312 -7.99 3.60 27.72
C LEU A 312 -7.89 2.53 28.82
N LYS A 313 -7.39 1.33 28.49
CA LYS A 313 -7.13 0.27 29.48
C LYS A 313 -6.09 0.69 30.51
N THR A 314 -4.99 1.32 30.08
CA THR A 314 -3.95 1.80 31.00
C THR A 314 -4.51 2.85 31.95
N ILE A 315 -5.32 3.79 31.46
CA ILE A 315 -6.00 4.80 32.29
C ILE A 315 -6.90 4.11 33.33
N GLN A 316 -7.74 3.19 32.88
CA GLN A 316 -8.66 2.44 33.74
C GLN A 316 -7.90 1.69 34.85
N GLN A 317 -6.82 1.00 34.51
CA GLN A 317 -5.99 0.26 35.48
C GLN A 317 -5.29 1.18 36.49
N HIS A 318 -4.73 2.30 36.01
CA HIS A 318 -3.97 3.23 36.84
C HIS A 318 -4.85 3.96 37.86
N TRP A 319 -6.02 4.46 37.44
CA TRP A 319 -6.86 5.31 38.28
C TRP A 319 -7.90 4.54 39.13
N ASN A 320 -8.36 3.36 38.68
CA ASN A 320 -9.26 2.53 39.50
C ASN A 320 -8.53 1.91 40.71
N SER A 321 -7.27 1.51 40.55
CA SER A 321 -6.47 0.97 41.66
C SER A 321 -6.18 2.02 42.74
N THR A 322 -5.92 3.26 42.32
CA THR A 322 -5.72 4.41 43.21
C THR A 322 -6.97 4.72 44.03
N SER A 323 -8.15 4.59 43.41
CA SER A 323 -9.44 4.79 44.08
C SER A 323 -9.64 3.77 45.22
N ILE A 324 -9.27 2.50 45.01
CA ILE A 324 -9.38 1.44 46.03
C ILE A 324 -8.39 1.68 47.18
N ASN A 325 -7.16 2.11 46.88
CA ASN A 325 -6.14 2.34 47.91
C ASN A 325 -6.44 3.57 48.78
N SER A 326 -6.92 4.66 48.18
CA SER A 326 -7.31 5.87 48.93
C SER A 326 -8.49 5.60 49.88
N PHE A 327 -9.43 4.73 49.48
CA PHE A 327 -10.55 4.32 50.32
C PHE A 327 -10.08 3.54 51.56
N ASN A 328 -9.09 2.65 51.40
CA ASN A 328 -8.54 1.86 52.51
C ASN A 328 -7.75 2.69 53.53
N GLN A 329 -7.06 3.75 53.10
CA GLN A 329 -6.32 4.64 54.02
C GLN A 329 -7.27 5.45 54.93
N ASN A 330 -8.45 5.83 54.43
CA ASN A 330 -9.44 6.56 55.22
C ASN A 330 -10.08 5.71 56.33
N TYR A 331 -10.18 4.38 56.16
CA TYR A 331 -10.66 3.49 57.22
C TYR A 331 -9.65 3.23 58.35
N GLN A 332 -8.34 3.26 58.06
CA GLN A 332 -7.33 3.08 59.10
C GLN A 332 -7.17 4.31 60.01
N THR A 333 -7.39 5.52 59.50
CA THR A 333 -7.26 6.75 60.31
C THR A 333 -8.45 6.99 61.24
N SER A 334 -9.61 6.43 60.93
CA SER A 334 -10.83 6.57 61.74
C SER A 334 -10.91 5.58 62.90
N SER A 335 -10.22 4.44 62.84
CA SER A 335 -10.21 3.46 63.95
C SER A 335 -9.27 3.85 65.11
N LEU A 336 -8.31 4.75 64.90
CA LEU A 336 -7.32 5.20 65.90
C LEU A 336 -7.73 6.47 66.68
N ARG A 337 -8.95 6.98 66.47
CA ARG A 337 -9.50 8.14 67.22
C ARG A 337 -10.60 7.77 68.21
N ARG A 338 -10.59 6.55 68.74
CA ARG A 338 -11.29 6.21 69.99
C ARG A 338 -10.23 5.82 71.01
#